data_AF-A0A6V7XKB2-F1
#
_entry.id   AF-A0A6V7XKB2-F1
#
_cell.length_a   1.000
_cell.length_b   1.000
_cell.length_c   1.000
_cell.angle_alpha   90.00
_cell.angle_beta   90.00
_cell.angle_gamma   90.00
#
_symmetry.space_group_name_H-M   'P 1'
#
loop_
_entity.id
_entity.type
_entity.pdbx_description
1 polymer ?
#
loop_
_entity_poly.entity_id
_entity_poly.type
_entity_poly.pdbx_seq_one_letter_code
_entity_poly.pdbx_strand_id
1 'polypeptide(L)' 'MQILYITINYERVLKYLHRRNTQHRTCIICGITKTPHWYRDSMSENDLCYKCYFKQYRTRRKQLKDNEQKNIFKKLIFI' A
#
# COMPACT_ATOMS: atom_id res chain seq x y z
N MET A 1 -12.57 -27.12 -19.21
CA MET A 1 -12.76 -26.36 -17.96
C MET A 1 -11.67 -26.59 -16.91
N GLN A 2 -11.10 -27.79 -16.72
CA GLN A 2 -9.98 -28.02 -15.77
C GLN A 2 -8.68 -27.28 -16.13
N ILE A 3 -8.32 -27.17 -17.41
CA ILE A 3 -7.07 -26.54 -17.86
C ILE A 3 -7.01 -25.04 -17.50
N LEU A 4 -8.12 -24.31 -17.63
CA LEU A 4 -8.22 -22.89 -17.24
C LEU A 4 -8.11 -22.71 -15.72
N TYR A 5 -8.68 -23.63 -14.92
CA TYR A 5 -8.56 -23.59 -13.47
C TYR A 5 -7.12 -23.82 -12.99
N ILE A 6 -6.40 -24.77 -13.60
CA ILE A 6 -5.01 -25.07 -13.26
C ILE A 6 -4.10 -23.89 -13.61
N THR A 7 -4.28 -23.30 -14.81
CA THR A 7 -3.51 -22.12 -15.24
C THR A 7 -3.76 -20.90 -14.36
N ILE A 8 -5.02 -20.58 -14.04
CA ILE A 8 -5.36 -19.48 -13.11
C ILE A 8 -4.76 -19.72 -11.72
N ASN A 9 -4.78 -20.96 -11.21
CA ASN A 9 -4.16 -21.27 -9.92
C ASN A 9 -2.64 -21.10 -9.96
N TYR A 10 -1.98 -21.53 -11.04
CA TYR A 10 -0.54 -21.40 -11.19
C TYR A 10 -0.11 -19.92 -11.23
N GLU A 11 -0.80 -19.08 -12.01
CA GLU A 11 -0.59 -17.63 -12.06
C GLU A 11 -0.73 -16.97 -10.69
N ARG A 12 -1.77 -17.35 -9.93
CA ARG A 12 -1.97 -16.84 -8.56
C ARG A 12 -0.83 -17.28 -7.65
N VAL A 13 -0.42 -18.54 -7.71
CA VAL A 13 0.68 -19.09 -6.90
C VAL A 13 2.00 -18.42 -7.26
N LEU A 14 2.32 -18.24 -8.54
CA LEU A 14 3.50 -17.50 -8.99
C LEU A 14 3.50 -16.06 -8.48
N LYS A 15 2.36 -15.37 -8.54
CA LYS A 15 2.20 -14.03 -7.96
C LYS A 15 2.43 -14.02 -6.44
N TYR A 16 1.98 -15.04 -5.72
CA TYR A 16 2.24 -15.20 -4.29
C TYR A 16 3.71 -15.53 -3.96
N LEU A 17 4.36 -16.35 -4.77
CA LEU A 17 5.76 -16.75 -4.59
C LEU A 17 6.72 -15.60 -4.93
N HIS A 18 6.48 -14.89 -6.04
CA HIS A 18 7.20 -13.66 -6.37
C HIS A 18 7.02 -12.61 -5.26
N ARG A 19 5.83 -12.53 -4.67
CA ARG A 19 5.53 -11.68 -3.49
C ARG A 19 6.23 -12.12 -2.21
N ARG A 20 6.80 -13.33 -2.10
CA ARG A 20 7.62 -13.74 -0.93
C ARG A 20 9.11 -13.64 -1.18
N ASN A 21 9.56 -13.39 -2.42
CA ASN A 21 10.96 -13.12 -2.67
C ASN A 21 11.32 -11.75 -2.05
N THR A 22 11.98 -11.79 -0.90
CA THR A 22 12.48 -10.63 -0.16
C THR A 22 13.90 -10.25 -0.58
N GLN A 23 14.51 -10.99 -1.51
CA GLN A 23 15.94 -10.93 -1.76
C GLN A 23 16.42 -9.58 -2.33
N HIS A 24 15.54 -8.69 -2.82
CA HIS A 24 15.94 -7.40 -3.39
C HIS A 24 14.96 -6.25 -3.13
N ARG A 25 14.23 -6.25 -2.01
CA ARG A 25 13.32 -5.13 -1.72
C ARG A 25 14.07 -3.95 -1.14
N THR A 26 13.76 -2.77 -1.66
CA THR A 26 14.30 -1.50 -1.20
C THR A 26 13.15 -0.55 -0.95
N CYS A 27 13.11 0.05 0.23
CA CYS A 27 12.06 1.03 0.54
C CYS A 27 12.23 2.25 -0.38
N ILE A 28 11.21 2.58 -1.17
CA ILE A 28 11.29 3.71 -2.10
C ILE A 28 11.49 5.06 -1.39
N ILE A 29 11.09 5.18 -0.11
CA ILE A 29 11.21 6.44 0.65
C ILE A 29 12.57 6.57 1.33
N CYS A 30 13.09 5.50 1.93
CA CYS A 30 14.27 5.60 2.80
C CYS A 30 15.42 4.67 2.42
N GLY A 31 15.29 3.90 1.34
CA GLY A 31 16.36 3.04 0.81
C GLY A 31 16.70 1.81 1.66
N ILE A 32 16.04 1.57 2.79
CA ILE A 32 16.38 0.41 3.62
C ILE A 32 16.03 -0.88 2.90
N THR A 33 16.90 -1.88 3.04
CA THR A 33 16.74 -3.22 2.45
C THR A 33 16.40 -4.28 3.52
N LYS A 34 16.45 -3.90 4.80
CA LYS A 34 16.11 -4.76 5.94
C LYS A 34 14.99 -4.11 6.75
N THR A 35 13.87 -4.82 6.88
CA THR A 35 12.71 -4.40 7.66
C THR A 35 11.93 -5.65 8.09
N PRO A 36 11.30 -5.67 9.28
CA PRO A 36 10.49 -6.81 9.72
C PRO A 36 9.35 -7.13 8.76
N HIS A 37 8.77 -6.10 8.16
CA HIS A 37 7.64 -6.21 7.25
C HIS A 37 7.77 -5.23 6.08
N TRP A 38 7.31 -5.69 4.91
CA TRP A 38 7.21 -4.93 3.67
C TRP A 38 5.74 -4.69 3.33
N TYR A 39 5.44 -3.48 2.90
CA TYR A 39 4.12 -3.04 2.46
C TYR A 39 4.21 -2.53 1.03
N ARG A 40 3.11 -2.57 0.28
CA ARG A 40 3.03 -1.90 -1.02
C ARG A 40 2.39 -0.53 -0.86
N ASP A 41 2.94 0.45 -1.56
CA ASP A 41 2.23 1.70 -1.78
C ASP A 41 0.94 1.41 -2.57
N SER A 42 -0.17 1.98 -2.12
CA SER A 42 -1.47 1.87 -2.79
C SER A 42 -1.47 2.50 -4.18
N MET A 43 -0.53 3.42 -4.46
CA MET A 43 -0.51 4.18 -5.72
C MET A 43 0.54 3.73 -6.72
N SER A 44 1.65 3.14 -6.28
CA SER A 44 2.83 3.03 -7.14
C SER A 44 3.44 1.62 -7.23
N GLU A 45 2.77 0.59 -6.70
CA GLU A 45 3.27 -0.79 -6.56
C GLU A 45 4.64 -0.94 -5.86
N ASN A 46 5.26 0.17 -5.47
CA ASN A 46 6.57 0.24 -4.84
C ASN A 46 6.55 -0.38 -3.44
N ASP A 47 7.69 -0.94 -3.07
CA ASP A 47 7.89 -1.49 -1.73
C ASP A 47 8.19 -0.37 -0.72
N LEU A 48 7.50 -0.45 0.42
CA LEU A 48 7.64 0.41 1.58
C LEU A 48 8.03 -0.43 2.78
N CYS A 49 9.00 0.04 3.55
CA CYS A 49 9.25 -0.54 4.86
C CYS A 49 8.11 -0.19 5.83
N TYR A 50 7.98 -0.97 6.91
CA TYR A 50 6.92 -0.78 7.90
C TYR A 50 6.86 0.67 8.41
N LYS A 51 8.01 1.26 8.74
CA LYS A 51 8.09 2.63 9.30
C LYS A 51 7.56 3.66 8.31
N CYS A 52 7.95 3.54 7.05
CA CYS A 52 7.52 4.45 5.98
C CYS A 52 6.04 4.29 5.66
N TYR A 53 5.55 3.06 5.60
CA TYR A 53 4.13 2.77 5.41
C TYR A 53 3.27 3.40 6.51
N PHE A 54 3.60 3.17 7.79
CA PHE A 54 2.84 3.73 8.90
C PHE A 54 2.92 5.26 8.96
N LYS A 55 4.06 5.85 8.58
CA LYS A 55 4.19 7.32 8.46
C LYS A 55 3.22 7.86 7.41
N GLN A 56 3.21 7.28 6.21
CA GLN A 56 2.28 7.68 5.16
C GLN A 56 0.81 7.47 5.56
N TYR A 57 0.49 6.32 6.17
CA TYR A 57 -0.87 6.02 6.64
C TYR A 57 -1.39 7.06 7.63
N ARG A 58 -0.56 7.46 8.61
CA ARG A 58 -0.91 8.51 9.58
C ARG A 58 -1.13 9.86 8.90
N THR A 59 -0.25 10.25 7.99
CA THR A 59 -0.39 11.52 7.24
C THR A 59 -1.67 11.54 6.41
N ARG A 60 -1.97 10.47 5.67
CA ARG A 60 -3.19 10.36 4.86
C ARG A 60 -4.44 10.43 5.74
N ARG A 61 -4.45 9.73 6.87
CA ARG A 61 -5.57 9.76 7.81
C ARG A 61 -5.79 11.16 8.40
N LYS A 62 -4.71 11.90 8.70
CA LYS A 62 -4.81 13.29 9.15
C LYS A 62 -5.43 14.18 8.09
N GLN A 63 -4.96 14.08 6.84
CA GLN A 63 -5.52 14.84 5.71
C GLN A 63 -7.00 14.57 5.50
N LEU A 64 -7.46 13.32 5.64
CA LEU A 64 -8.88 12.98 5.52
C LEU A 64 -9.73 13.69 6.59
N LYS A 65 -9.27 13.71 7.85
CA LYS A 65 -9.95 14.43 8.93
C LYS A 65 -9.96 15.95 8.70
N ASP A 66 -8.82 16.50 8.27
CA ASP A 66 -8.71 17.93 7.98
C ASP A 66 -9.65 18.32 6.83
N ASN A 67 -9.79 17.46 5.82
CA ASN A 67 -10.69 17.65 4.68
C ASN A 67 -12.16 17.50 5.07
N GLU A 68 -12.49 16.54 5.93
CA GLU A 68 -13.84 16.37 6.51
C GLU A 68 -14.24 17.62 7.29
N GLN A 69 -13.36 18.12 8.16
CA GLN A 69 -13.59 19.34 8.92
C GLN A 69 -13.79 20.56 7.99
N LYS A 70 -12.96 20.71 6.95
CA LYS A 70 -13.14 21.77 5.94
C LYS A 70 -14.48 21.66 5.21
N ASN A 71 -14.94 20.46 4.90
CA ASN A 71 -16.23 20.25 4.23
C ASN A 71 -17.41 20.63 5.14
N ILE A 72 -17.32 20.31 6.44
CA ILE A 72 -18.30 20.75 7.44
C ILE A 72 -18.32 22.28 7.53
N PHE A 73 -17.15 22.92 7.65
CA PHE A 73 -17.07 24.39 7.68
C PHE A 73 -17.65 25.03 6.43
N LYS A 74 -17.34 24.51 5.24
CA LYS A 74 -17.96 24.98 3.99
C LYS A 74 -19.48 24.86 4.05
N LYS A 75 -20.01 23.71 4.50
CA LYS A 75 -21.46 23.51 4.60
C LYS A 75 -22.14 24.46 5.59
N LEU A 76 -21.47 24.85 6.67
CA LEU A 76 -21.99 25.78 7.67
C LEU A 76 -21.92 27.25 7.24
N ILE A 77 -20.99 27.61 6.35
CA ILE A 77 -20.81 28.99 5.87
C ILE A 77 -21.72 29.30 4.65
N PHE A 78 -22.14 28.28 3.91
CA PHE A 78 -23.06 28.40 2.76
C PHE A 78 -24.54 28.11 3.12
N ILE A 79 -24.91 28.25 4.41
CA ILE A 79 -26.30 28.35 4.92
C ILE A 79 -26.47 29.77 5.46
#